data_AF-R6LY97-F1
#
_entry.id   AF-R6LY97-F1
#
_cell.length_a   1.000
_cell.length_b   1.000
_cell.length_c   1.000
_cell.angle_alpha   90.00
_cell.angle_beta   90.00
_cell.angle_gamma   90.00
#
_symmetry.space_group_name_H-M   'P 1'
#
loop_
_entity.id
_entity.type
_entity.pdbx_description
1 polymer ?
#
loop_
_entity_poly.entity_id
_entity_poly.type
_entity_poly.pdbx_seq_one_letter_code
_entity_poly.pdbx_strand_id
1 'polypeptide(L)'
;MLKVKEGTGSGIAYCILLLLMIIFAFFNDAWRIVMYIVGIPLLLYIPSFFKELQMSKDGCLIKVFLWKRFYRWNAFETIRLLDFGQCGGSNHGNAPYFSEGILFCTRRIPKYPVKVDPPTYFLLRDPLGLRSFYIQFPPESAYTTKMAFGVLEYGFYPYRADRAEFMSKVEEWGLKIEGLNVPMPPEQLAAKKRK
;
A
#
# COMPACT_ATOMS: atom_id res chain seq x y z
N MET A 1 12.64 -0.89 13.90
CA MET A 1 11.46 -0.09 13.48
C MET A 1 11.64 0.22 12.00
N LEU A 2 10.69 -0.17 11.15
CA LEU A 2 10.72 0.05 9.71
C LEU A 2 9.77 1.20 9.35
N LYS A 3 10.20 2.16 8.53
CA LYS A 3 9.34 3.25 8.06
C LYS A 3 9.16 3.14 6.55
N VAL A 4 7.91 3.07 6.13
CA VAL A 4 7.51 3.01 4.72
C VAL A 4 6.66 4.24 4.43
N LYS A 5 6.98 4.97 3.37
CA LYS A 5 6.22 6.15 2.94
C LYS A 5 5.85 5.99 1.48
N GLU A 6 4.75 6.64 1.06
CA GLU A 6 4.53 6.80 -0.36
C GLU A 6 5.63 7.69 -0.96
N GLY A 7 6.30 7.18 -1.99
CA GLY A 7 7.45 7.84 -2.60
C GLY A 7 7.04 8.92 -3.58
N THR A 8 6.24 9.91 -3.17
CA THR A 8 5.64 10.82 -4.14
C THR A 8 5.50 12.25 -3.62
N GLY A 9 6.41 13.12 -4.08
CA GLY A 9 6.19 14.57 -4.13
C GLY A 9 5.04 15.00 -5.06
N SER A 10 4.32 14.05 -5.69
CA SER A 10 3.18 14.32 -6.58
C SER A 10 1.90 14.71 -5.83
N GLY A 11 1.75 14.36 -4.55
CA GLY A 11 0.58 14.71 -3.74
C GLY A 11 0.33 16.23 -3.66
N ILE A 12 1.40 17.03 -3.65
CA ILE A 12 1.32 18.50 -3.62
C ILE A 12 0.68 19.03 -4.91
N ALA A 13 1.03 18.48 -6.07
CA ALA A 13 0.46 18.90 -7.35
C ALA A 13 -1.06 18.64 -7.40
N TYR A 14 -1.52 17.51 -6.85
CA TYR A 14 -2.95 17.22 -6.74
C TYR A 14 -3.68 18.17 -5.77
N CYS A 15 -3.03 18.56 -4.66
CA CYS A 15 -3.59 19.57 -3.76
C CYS A 15 -3.72 20.94 -4.44
N ILE A 16 -2.72 21.35 -5.23
CA ILE A 16 -2.74 22.61 -5.99
C ILE A 16 -3.85 22.56 -7.06
N LEU A 17 -3.94 21.47 -7.82
CA LEU A 17 -4.98 21.28 -8.83
C LEU A 17 -6.38 21.39 -8.22
N LEU A 18 -6.61 20.71 -7.10
CA LEU A 18 -7.88 20.77 -6.37
C LEU A 18 -8.20 22.19 -5.91
N LEU A 19 -7.21 22.91 -5.36
CA LEU A 19 -7.39 24.31 -4.94
C LEU A 19 -7.81 25.20 -6.11
N LEU A 20 -7.17 25.05 -7.28
CA LEU A 20 -7.55 25.78 -8.49
C LEU A 20 -8.98 25.46 -8.93
N MET A 21 -9.36 24.18 -8.92
CA MET A 21 -10.74 23.77 -9.24
C MET A 21 -11.77 24.39 -8.29
N ILE A 22 -11.48 24.44 -6.99
CA ILE A 22 -12.34 25.10 -5.99
C ILE A 22 -12.48 26.59 -6.32
N ILE A 23 -11.37 27.29 -6.61
CA ILE A 23 -11.39 28.71 -6.98
C ILE A 23 -12.28 28.92 -8.22
N PHE A 24 -12.09 28.14 -9.29
CA PHE A 24 -12.91 28.29 -10.51
C PHE A 24 -14.39 27.97 -10.28
N ALA A 25 -14.72 27.02 -9.41
CA ALA A 25 -16.09 26.69 -9.06
C ALA A 25 -16.84 27.83 -8.36
N PHE A 26 -16.14 28.76 -7.67
CA PHE A 26 -16.80 29.94 -7.11
C PHE A 26 -17.37 30.86 -8.20
N PHE A 27 -16.69 30.96 -9.34
CA PHE A 27 -17.01 31.93 -10.39
C PHE A 27 -17.88 31.39 -11.53
N ASN A 28 -18.07 30.06 -11.65
CA ASN A 28 -18.75 29.46 -12.80
C ASN A 28 -19.47 28.14 -12.45
N ASP A 29 -20.76 28.05 -12.80
CA ASP A 29 -21.60 26.88 -12.55
C ASP A 29 -21.14 25.60 -13.27
N ALA A 30 -20.56 25.71 -14.47
CA ALA A 30 -19.98 24.56 -15.16
C ALA A 30 -18.78 23.97 -14.38
N TRP A 31 -17.97 24.83 -13.77
CA TRP A 31 -16.87 24.41 -12.90
C TRP A 31 -17.34 23.82 -11.57
N ARG A 32 -18.53 24.19 -11.07
CA ARG A 32 -19.15 23.52 -9.91
C ARG A 32 -19.50 22.08 -10.24
N ILE A 33 -20.07 21.82 -11.42
CA ILE A 33 -20.37 20.46 -11.88
C ILE A 33 -19.08 19.64 -11.99
N VAL A 34 -18.03 20.20 -12.60
CA VAL A 34 -16.70 19.56 -12.67
C VAL A 34 -16.13 19.27 -11.29
N MET A 35 -16.29 20.19 -10.34
CA MET A 35 -15.85 20.01 -8.95
C MET A 35 -16.59 18.84 -8.27
N TYR A 36 -17.90 18.69 -8.48
CA TYR A 36 -18.66 17.57 -7.94
C TYR A 36 -18.24 16.22 -8.54
N ILE A 37 -18.00 16.17 -9.85
CA ILE A 37 -17.68 14.92 -10.56
C ILE A 37 -16.22 14.51 -10.38
N VAL A 38 -15.29 15.46 -10.38
CA VAL A 38 -13.84 15.16 -10.41
C VAL A 38 -13.17 15.55 -9.10
N GLY A 39 -13.50 16.72 -8.56
CA GLY A 39 -12.84 17.23 -7.35
C GLY A 39 -13.19 16.45 -6.08
N ILE A 40 -14.44 16.02 -5.91
CA ILE A 40 -14.84 15.18 -4.75
C ILE A 40 -14.14 13.82 -4.77
N PRO A 41 -14.10 13.06 -5.89
CA PRO A 41 -13.29 11.85 -5.94
C PRO A 41 -11.80 12.11 -5.69
N LEU A 42 -11.26 13.22 -6.20
CA LEU A 42 -9.86 13.58 -5.98
C LEU A 42 -9.55 13.86 -4.49
N LEU A 43 -10.49 14.49 -3.76
CA LEU A 43 -10.39 14.70 -2.31
C LEU A 43 -10.24 13.39 -1.53
N LEU A 44 -10.95 12.34 -1.93
CA LEU A 44 -10.85 11.02 -1.30
C LEU A 44 -9.53 10.32 -1.65
N TYR A 45 -8.93 10.68 -2.78
CA TYR A 45 -7.72 10.07 -3.29
C TYR A 45 -6.44 10.67 -2.69
N ILE A 46 -6.41 12.00 -2.52
CA ILE A 46 -5.27 12.78 -2.01
C ILE A 46 -4.64 12.19 -0.72
N PRO A 47 -5.41 11.79 0.31
CA PRO A 47 -4.85 11.24 1.54
C PRO A 47 -3.94 10.03 1.33
N SER A 48 -4.16 9.25 0.27
CA SER A 48 -3.30 8.13 -0.07
C SER A 48 -1.85 8.60 -0.19
N PHE A 49 -1.58 9.67 -0.94
CA PHE A 49 -0.23 10.18 -1.24
C PHE A 49 0.56 10.64 -0.01
N PHE A 50 -0.12 10.95 1.09
CA PHE A 50 0.49 11.42 2.33
C PHE A 50 0.49 10.35 3.42
N LYS A 51 0.19 9.11 3.06
CA LYS A 51 0.17 7.98 4.00
C LYS A 51 1.59 7.52 4.31
N GLU A 52 1.90 7.51 5.60
CA GLU A 52 3.12 6.95 6.15
C GLU A 52 2.79 5.75 7.03
N LEU A 53 3.58 4.70 6.91
CA LEU A 53 3.49 3.47 7.69
C LEU A 53 4.76 3.34 8.54
N GLN A 54 4.60 3.10 9.83
CA GLN A 54 5.72 2.83 10.74
C GLN A 54 5.48 1.49 11.44
N MET A 55 6.29 0.51 11.13
CA MET A 55 6.16 -0.86 11.62
C MET A 55 7.17 -1.14 12.74
N SER A 56 6.70 -1.78 13.79
CA SER A 56 7.48 -2.20 14.95
C SER A 56 7.10 -3.62 15.37
N LYS A 57 7.79 -4.14 16.39
CA LYS A 57 7.49 -5.47 16.95
C LYS A 57 6.05 -5.58 17.45
N ASP A 58 5.47 -4.48 17.96
CA ASP A 58 4.14 -4.48 18.56
C ASP A 58 3.01 -4.31 17.53
N GLY A 59 3.31 -3.75 16.36
CA GLY A 59 2.30 -3.44 15.35
C GLY A 59 2.73 -2.46 14.27
N CYS A 60 1.74 -1.80 13.67
CA CYS A 60 1.90 -0.80 12.63
C CYS A 60 1.16 0.50 12.99
N LEU A 61 1.87 1.62 12.94
CA LEU A 61 1.33 2.97 13.04
C LEU A 61 1.13 3.54 11.64
N ILE A 62 -0.12 3.81 11.28
CA ILE A 62 -0.49 4.49 10.05
C ILE A 62 -0.70 5.97 10.37
N LYS A 63 -0.06 6.84 9.59
CA LYS A 63 -0.22 8.29 9.68
C LYS A 63 -0.68 8.84 8.35
N VAL A 64 -1.74 9.64 8.37
CA VAL A 64 -2.28 10.32 7.19
C VAL A 64 -2.60 11.74 7.59
N PHE A 65 -1.82 12.70 7.10
CA PHE A 65 -1.87 14.10 7.56
C PHE A 65 -1.81 14.20 9.11
N LEU A 66 -2.89 14.69 9.73
CA LEU A 66 -3.03 14.84 11.19
C LEU A 66 -3.55 13.56 11.86
N TRP A 67 -4.14 12.64 11.10
CA TRP A 67 -4.68 11.41 11.64
C TRP A 67 -3.57 10.38 11.84
N LYS A 68 -3.57 9.74 13.01
CA LYS A 68 -2.66 8.65 13.36
C LYS A 68 -3.46 7.52 13.95
N ARG A 69 -3.18 6.29 13.52
CA ARG A 69 -3.84 5.09 14.05
C ARG A 69 -2.86 3.96 14.19
N PHE A 70 -2.81 3.38 15.39
CA PHE A 70 -1.97 2.24 15.69
C PHE A 70 -2.79 0.95 15.62
N TYR A 71 -2.25 -0.05 14.94
CA TYR A 71 -2.79 -1.40 14.86
C TYR A 71 -1.78 -2.37 15.43
N ARG A 72 -2.20 -3.15 16.43
CA ARG A 72 -1.42 -4.32 16.86
C ARG A 72 -1.47 -5.39 15.78
N TRP A 73 -0.44 -6.24 15.71
CA TRP A 73 -0.41 -7.32 14.72
C TRP A 73 -1.60 -8.28 14.82
N ASN A 74 -2.10 -8.53 16.03
CA ASN A 74 -3.28 -9.38 16.26
C ASN A 74 -4.61 -8.75 15.80
N ALA A 75 -4.63 -7.47 15.43
CA ALA A 75 -5.81 -6.82 14.87
C ALA A 75 -6.01 -7.17 13.38
N PHE A 76 -4.99 -7.75 12.72
CA PHE A 76 -5.10 -8.17 11.34
C PHE A 76 -5.52 -9.64 11.25
N GLU A 77 -6.70 -9.87 10.67
CA GLU A 77 -7.19 -11.22 10.38
C GLU A 77 -6.57 -11.81 9.11
N THR A 78 -6.02 -10.95 8.23
CA THR A 78 -5.32 -11.35 7.01
C THR A 78 -4.00 -10.59 6.89
N ILE A 79 -2.88 -11.33 6.90
CA ILE A 79 -1.54 -10.84 6.53
C ILE A 79 -1.01 -11.80 5.48
N ARG A 80 -0.80 -11.34 4.24
CA ARG A 80 -0.54 -12.24 3.11
C ARG A 80 0.42 -11.66 2.09
N LEU A 81 1.33 -12.49 1.58
CA LEU A 81 2.14 -12.20 0.41
C LEU A 81 1.29 -12.28 -0.87
N LEU A 82 1.35 -11.24 -1.70
CA LEU A 82 0.66 -11.15 -2.98
C LEU A 82 1.62 -10.70 -4.07
N ASP A 83 1.45 -11.25 -5.27
CA ASP A 83 2.06 -10.72 -6.48
C ASP A 83 1.08 -9.74 -7.14
N PHE A 84 1.35 -8.43 -7.00
CA PHE A 84 0.51 -7.40 -7.58
C PHE A 84 0.72 -7.23 -9.10
N GLY A 85 1.82 -7.74 -9.65
CA GLY A 85 2.13 -7.67 -11.09
C GLY A 85 1.27 -8.61 -11.92
N GLN A 86 0.94 -9.79 -11.38
CA GLN A 86 0.04 -10.76 -12.01
C GLN A 86 -1.43 -10.34 -12.06
N CYS A 87 -1.75 -9.20 -11.45
CA CYS A 87 -3.11 -8.76 -11.28
C CYS A 87 -3.65 -7.92 -12.46
N GLY A 88 -2.84 -7.71 -13.51
CA GLY A 88 -3.31 -7.21 -14.81
C GLY A 88 -3.85 -8.36 -15.67
N GLY A 89 -5.05 -8.20 -16.23
CA GLY A 89 -5.62 -9.17 -17.16
C GLY A 89 -4.66 -9.47 -18.32
N SER A 90 -4.64 -10.71 -18.79
CA SER A 90 -3.72 -11.28 -19.79
C SER A 90 -3.61 -10.53 -21.13
N ASN A 91 -4.39 -9.48 -21.35
CA ASN A 91 -4.49 -8.76 -22.62
C ASN A 91 -3.86 -7.36 -22.59
N HIS A 92 -3.58 -6.80 -21.41
CA HIS A 92 -2.85 -5.53 -21.26
C HIS A 92 -1.72 -5.78 -20.28
N GLY A 93 -0.48 -5.61 -20.75
CA GLY A 93 0.74 -5.93 -20.00
C GLY A 93 0.66 -5.48 -18.54
N ASN A 94 1.23 -6.31 -17.66
CA ASN A 94 1.31 -6.12 -16.21
C ASN A 94 1.20 -4.65 -15.81
N ALA A 95 0.27 -4.33 -14.89
CA ALA A 95 0.06 -2.96 -14.42
C ALA A 95 1.43 -2.37 -14.05
N PRO A 96 1.87 -1.31 -14.77
CA PRO A 96 3.23 -0.83 -14.60
C PRO A 96 3.39 -0.34 -13.16
N TYR A 97 4.52 -0.69 -12.54
CA TYR A 97 4.91 -0.27 -11.18
C TYR A 97 4.17 -0.97 -10.03
N PHE A 98 3.67 -2.18 -10.29
CA PHE A 98 3.22 -3.13 -9.26
C PHE A 98 4.05 -4.41 -9.30
N SER A 99 4.46 -4.89 -8.14
CA SER A 99 5.30 -6.09 -7.97
C SER A 99 4.83 -6.94 -6.78
N GLU A 100 5.64 -7.90 -6.33
CA GLU A 100 5.34 -8.59 -5.09
C GLU A 100 5.23 -7.64 -3.90
N GLY A 101 4.38 -7.97 -2.94
CA GLY A 101 4.22 -7.21 -1.72
C GLY A 101 3.36 -7.92 -0.70
N ILE A 102 3.05 -7.24 0.40
CA ILE A 102 2.28 -7.83 1.49
C ILE A 102 1.06 -6.97 1.77
N LEU A 103 -0.08 -7.65 1.83
CA LEU A 103 -1.35 -7.09 2.22
C LEU A 103 -1.61 -7.33 3.70
N PHE A 104 -2.04 -6.27 4.39
CA PHE A 104 -2.52 -6.28 5.76
C PHE A 104 -3.99 -5.88 5.76
N CYS A 105 -4.86 -6.71 6.36
CA CYS A 105 -6.29 -6.44 6.46
C CYS A 105 -6.84 -6.88 7.82
N THR A 106 -7.65 -6.00 8.41
CA THR A 106 -8.38 -6.24 9.68
C THR A 106 -9.54 -7.21 9.53
N ARG A 107 -9.87 -7.61 8.30
CA ARG A 107 -10.95 -8.58 8.00
C ARG A 107 -10.37 -9.83 7.34
N ARG A 108 -10.98 -10.98 7.64
CA ARG A 108 -10.66 -12.26 7.03
C ARG A 108 -11.06 -12.24 5.56
N ILE A 109 -10.13 -12.57 4.68
CA ILE A 109 -10.38 -12.71 3.24
C ILE A 109 -10.39 -14.22 2.92
N PRO A 110 -11.58 -14.86 2.84
CA PRO A 110 -11.71 -16.32 2.89
C PRO A 110 -11.27 -17.06 1.62
N LYS A 111 -11.40 -16.42 0.45
CA LYS A 111 -10.96 -16.98 -0.84
C LYS A 111 -10.23 -15.87 -1.59
N TYR A 112 -9.02 -16.16 -2.06
CA TYR A 112 -8.32 -15.28 -3.00
C TYR A 112 -8.05 -16.04 -4.30
N PRO A 113 -9.07 -16.20 -5.16
CA PRO A 113 -8.88 -16.82 -6.46
C PRO A 113 -8.79 -15.78 -7.58
N VAL A 114 -8.87 -14.48 -7.29
CA VAL A 114 -9.05 -13.47 -8.33
C VAL A 114 -7.78 -12.63 -8.45
N LYS A 115 -7.16 -12.73 -9.63
CA LYS A 115 -6.13 -11.81 -10.13
C LYS A 115 -6.77 -10.42 -10.32
N VAL A 116 -6.94 -9.67 -9.23
CA VAL A 116 -7.51 -8.30 -9.27
C VAL A 116 -6.40 -7.32 -8.98
N ASP A 117 -6.21 -6.36 -9.88
CA ASP A 117 -5.20 -5.32 -9.74
C ASP A 117 -5.44 -4.50 -8.45
N PRO A 118 -4.37 -4.12 -7.72
CA PRO A 118 -4.51 -3.31 -6.51
C PRO A 118 -5.33 -2.02 -6.68
N PRO A 119 -5.29 -1.33 -7.85
CA PRO A 119 -6.17 -0.19 -8.14
C PRO A 119 -7.67 -0.53 -8.26
N THR A 120 -8.05 -1.59 -8.99
CA THR A 120 -9.46 -2.06 -9.06
C THR A 120 -9.97 -2.54 -7.71
N TYR A 121 -9.05 -2.91 -6.82
CA TYR A 121 -9.30 -3.03 -5.41
C TYR A 121 -9.41 -1.64 -4.73
N PHE A 122 -10.36 -0.81 -5.15
CA PHE A 122 -10.82 0.38 -4.41
C PHE A 122 -11.15 0.06 -2.92
N LEU A 123 -11.28 -1.23 -2.57
CA LEU A 123 -11.42 -1.74 -1.20
C LEU A 123 -10.09 -1.93 -0.43
N LEU A 124 -8.91 -1.90 -1.07
CA LEU A 124 -7.59 -2.07 -0.43
C LEU A 124 -6.73 -0.81 -0.41
N ARG A 125 -6.96 0.12 -1.34
CA ARG A 125 -6.44 1.47 -1.22
C ARG A 125 -7.33 2.26 -0.28
N ASP A 126 -7.42 1.79 0.97
CA ASP A 126 -7.98 2.58 2.05
C ASP A 126 -7.08 3.82 2.19
N PRO A 127 -7.55 5.02 1.76
CA PRO A 127 -6.72 6.21 1.73
C PRO A 127 -6.25 6.59 3.13
N LEU A 128 -7.01 6.15 4.13
CA LEU A 128 -6.83 6.45 5.55
C LEU A 128 -6.28 5.25 6.33
N GLY A 129 -6.11 4.08 5.69
CA GLY A 129 -5.63 2.85 6.33
C GLY A 129 -6.51 2.37 7.48
N LEU A 130 -7.83 2.49 7.37
CA LEU A 130 -8.81 2.10 8.39
C LEU A 130 -9.07 0.60 8.47
N ARG A 131 -8.95 -0.09 7.34
CA ARG A 131 -9.29 -1.52 7.24
C ARG A 131 -8.14 -2.33 6.67
N SER A 132 -7.38 -1.74 5.76
CA SER A 132 -6.28 -2.42 5.08
C SER A 132 -5.22 -1.47 4.58
N PHE A 133 -4.02 -1.99 4.39
CA PHE A 133 -2.93 -1.33 3.67
C PHE A 133 -2.00 -2.39 3.10
N TYR A 134 -1.11 -2.00 2.21
CA TYR A 134 -0.10 -2.89 1.66
C TYR A 134 1.27 -2.21 1.62
N ILE A 135 2.30 -3.04 1.50
CA ILE A 135 3.65 -2.64 1.12
C ILE A 135 4.05 -3.37 -0.14
N GLN A 136 4.99 -2.80 -0.90
CA GLN A 136 5.53 -3.41 -2.10
C GLN A 136 7.02 -3.60 -2.01
N PHE A 137 7.50 -4.62 -2.71
CA PHE A 137 8.90 -4.96 -2.90
C PHE A 137 9.25 -4.69 -4.36
N PRO A 138 9.81 -3.51 -4.67
CA PRO A 138 10.27 -3.22 -6.03
C PRO A 138 11.29 -4.28 -6.48
N PRO A 139 11.24 -4.74 -7.74
CA PRO A 139 12.25 -5.66 -8.26
C PRO A 139 13.63 -4.98 -8.32
N GLU A 140 14.71 -5.76 -8.30
CA GLU A 140 16.08 -5.22 -8.36
C GLU A 140 16.32 -4.36 -9.61
N SER A 141 15.70 -4.73 -10.74
CA SER A 141 15.74 -3.95 -11.97
C SER A 141 15.22 -2.52 -11.77
N ALA A 142 14.24 -2.29 -10.89
CA ALA A 142 13.66 -0.97 -10.70
C ALA A 142 14.66 0.06 -10.12
N TYR A 143 15.69 -0.40 -9.41
CA TYR A 143 16.73 0.45 -8.84
C TYR A 143 17.76 0.95 -9.87
N THR A 144 17.83 0.30 -11.03
CA THR A 144 18.82 0.59 -12.07
C THR A 144 18.17 1.08 -13.36
N THR A 145 16.97 0.61 -13.68
CA THR A 145 16.20 1.03 -14.86
C THR A 145 15.74 2.48 -14.71
N LYS A 146 16.17 3.32 -15.66
CA LYS A 146 15.64 4.67 -15.85
C LYS A 146 14.51 4.63 -16.88
N MET A 147 13.42 5.31 -16.59
CA MET A 147 12.35 5.53 -17.56
C MET A 147 12.79 6.48 -18.67
N ALA A 148 11.97 6.59 -19.73
CA ALA A 148 12.19 7.51 -20.85
C ALA A 148 12.40 8.98 -20.42
N PHE A 149 11.88 9.37 -19.25
CA PHE A 149 12.03 10.71 -18.68
C PHE A 149 13.22 10.85 -17.69
N GLY A 150 14.14 9.89 -17.67
CA GLY A 150 15.38 9.93 -16.86
C GLY A 150 15.22 9.63 -15.37
N VAL A 151 14.00 9.38 -14.90
CA VAL A 151 13.68 9.03 -13.50
C VAL A 151 13.80 7.52 -13.29
N LEU A 152 14.36 7.10 -12.15
CA LEU A 152 14.44 5.68 -11.78
C LEU A 152 13.05 5.08 -11.59
N GLU A 153 12.87 3.86 -12.08
CA GLU A 153 11.61 3.13 -11.99
C GLU A 153 11.18 2.90 -10.54
N TYR A 154 12.14 2.70 -9.64
CA TYR A 154 11.97 2.63 -8.19
C TYR A 154 11.12 3.78 -7.62
N GLY A 155 11.19 4.96 -8.23
CA GLY A 155 10.42 6.15 -7.88
C GLY A 155 8.90 5.93 -7.90
N PHE A 156 8.42 5.00 -8.71
CA PHE A 156 7.01 4.85 -9.06
C PHE A 156 6.27 3.76 -8.27
N TYR A 157 6.98 2.95 -7.47
CA TYR A 157 6.35 1.93 -6.62
C TYR A 157 5.81 2.56 -5.32
N PRO A 158 4.48 2.56 -5.07
CA PRO A 158 3.91 3.07 -3.82
C PRO A 158 4.18 2.15 -2.63
N TYR A 159 4.30 2.74 -1.44
CA TYR A 159 4.57 2.06 -0.15
C TYR A 159 5.69 1.02 -0.23
N ARG A 160 6.80 1.40 -0.86
CA ARG A 160 7.96 0.55 -1.08
C ARG A 160 8.72 0.24 0.22
N ALA A 161 9.12 -1.01 0.37
CA ALA A 161 10.01 -1.50 1.40
C ALA A 161 11.11 -2.34 0.75
N ASP A 162 12.31 -2.33 1.33
CA ASP A 162 13.32 -3.31 0.95
C ASP A 162 12.88 -4.70 1.43
N ARG A 163 12.95 -5.70 0.53
CA ARG A 163 12.45 -7.04 0.82
C ARG A 163 13.29 -7.71 1.89
N ALA A 164 14.62 -7.62 1.81
CA ALA A 164 15.51 -8.29 2.74
C ALA A 164 15.39 -7.68 4.15
N GLU A 165 15.37 -6.35 4.23
CA GLU A 165 15.15 -5.62 5.48
C GLU A 165 13.80 -5.98 6.11
N PHE A 166 12.73 -5.98 5.31
CA PHE A 166 11.40 -6.32 5.79
C PHE A 166 11.32 -7.77 6.31
N MET A 167 11.86 -8.74 5.57
CA MET A 167 11.83 -10.15 5.99
C MET A 167 12.65 -10.40 7.25
N SER A 168 13.81 -9.75 7.40
CA SER A 168 14.60 -9.80 8.64
C SER A 168 13.79 -9.29 9.84
N LYS A 169 13.02 -8.21 9.65
CA LYS A 169 12.16 -7.68 10.71
C LYS A 169 10.95 -8.56 11.02
N VAL A 170 10.34 -9.18 10.01
CA VAL A 170 9.27 -10.16 10.20
C VAL A 170 9.71 -11.33 11.06
N GLU A 171 10.90 -11.85 10.79
CA GLU A 171 11.51 -12.94 11.57
C GLU A 171 11.77 -12.50 13.02
N GLU A 172 12.38 -11.32 13.22
CA GLU A 172 12.60 -10.71 14.54
C GLU A 172 11.28 -10.52 15.33
N TRP A 173 10.20 -10.18 14.64
CA TRP A 173 8.88 -9.95 15.24
C TRP A 173 8.05 -11.22 15.40
N GLY A 174 8.47 -12.34 14.81
CA GLY A 174 7.71 -13.59 14.78
C GLY A 174 6.37 -13.47 14.06
N LEU A 175 6.27 -12.56 13.07
CA LEU A 175 5.02 -12.30 12.36
C LEU A 175 4.73 -13.40 11.34
N LYS A 176 3.52 -13.96 11.39
CA LYS A 176 3.07 -15.01 10.45
C LYS A 176 2.43 -14.37 9.23
N ILE A 177 2.94 -14.70 8.04
CA ILE A 177 2.45 -14.20 6.75
C ILE A 177 1.94 -15.38 5.94
N GLU A 178 0.68 -15.33 5.51
CA GLU A 178 0.12 -16.32 4.60
C GLU A 178 0.80 -16.25 3.23
N GLY A 179 1.09 -17.40 2.62
CA GLY A 179 1.80 -17.47 1.34
C GLY A 179 3.32 -17.32 1.44
N LEU A 180 3.85 -17.10 2.64
CA LEU A 180 5.29 -17.09 2.91
C LEU A 180 5.60 -18.17 3.95
N ASN A 181 6.42 -19.17 3.60
CA ASN A 181 6.94 -20.13 4.57
C ASN A 181 8.03 -19.46 5.41
N VAL A 182 7.65 -18.55 6.31
CA VAL A 182 8.58 -18.09 7.36
C VAL A 182 8.73 -19.24 8.35
N PRO A 183 9.93 -19.79 8.55
CA PRO A 183 10.11 -20.86 9.53
C PRO A 183 9.69 -20.35 10.91
N MET A 184 8.73 -21.05 11.50
CA MET A 184 8.14 -20.71 12.78
C MET A 184 9.22 -20.72 13.88
N PRO A 185 9.23 -19.74 14.82
CA PRO A 185 10.22 -19.71 15.89
C PRO A 185 10.27 -21.04 16.67
N PRO A 186 11.46 -21.54 17.03
CA PRO A 186 11.65 -22.88 17.60
C PRO A 186 10.86 -23.13 18.89
N GLU A 187 10.54 -22.07 19.64
CA GLU A 187 9.71 -22.13 20.86
C GLU A 187 8.27 -22.60 20.58
N GLN A 188 7.67 -22.23 19.44
CA GLN A 188 6.33 -22.70 19.06
C GLN A 188 6.34 -24.08 18.41
N LEU A 189 7.46 -24.51 17.82
CA LEU A 189 7.66 -25.88 17.35
C LEU A 189 7.72 -26.87 18.52
N ALA A 190 8.35 -26.47 19.63
CA ALA A 190 8.37 -27.27 20.86
C ALA A 190 6.98 -27.42 21.49
N ALA A 191 6.15 -26.37 21.46
CA ALA A 191 4.78 -26.42 21.93
C ALA A 191 3.85 -27.30 21.05
N LYS A 192 4.12 -27.35 19.74
CA LYS A 192 3.33 -28.15 18.78
C LYS A 192 3.71 -29.63 18.75
N LYS A 193 4.95 -29.98 19.14
CA LYS A 193 5.38 -31.39 19.33
C LYS A 193 4.95 -32.00 20.66
N ARG A 194 4.38 -31.21 21.57
CA ARG A 194 3.89 -31.65 22.90
C ARG A 194 2.37 -31.82 22.97
N LYS A 195 1.66 -31.72 21.84
CA LYS A 195 0.27 -32.13 21.65
C LYS A 195 0.24 -33.32 20.69
#